data_AF-A0A2T2PTA5-F1
#
_entry.id   AF-A0A2T2PTA5-F1
#
_cell.length_a   1.000
_cell.length_b   1.000
_cell.length_c   1.000
_cell.angle_alpha   90.00
_cell.angle_beta   90.00
_cell.angle_gamma   90.00
#
_symmetry.space_group_name_H-M   'P 1'
#
loop_
_entity.id
_entity.type
_entity.pdbx_description
1 polymer ?
#
loop_
_entity_poly.entity_id
_entity_poly.type
_entity_poly.pdbx_seq_one_letter_code
_entity_poly.pdbx_strand_id
1 'polypeptide(L)'
;MHQFLALTAPTPYLFFTGKGGVGKTSLACATAVALADRGLRVLIVSTDPASNLDEMLETTLSDRPTPVPNVTGLSAMNIDPEAAAEAYRSRVLEQLGPEITTDERSTVREQLSGACTTEIAAFDEFVGLLDGDMTGFDHIIFDTAPTGHTLRLLSLPKAWSGFLEDNDRGASCLGPHSGLKMQEDRFRKALQALGDSKQTTIILVTRADRGAVREAARTSGELDGLNLSNQLLVVNGRFHAADPTDVVAVALERDQDEALAAMPASLTKLPRDEIPLLGFDIVGVTALRALLLPSNQPSIVSTESSTEPVDLPGLDRLVDDIAQGKRGLIMVMGKGGVGKTTLAAAIAVGLAKRGHAVHLSTTDPAAHVSFVVDGVMPGLTVDRIDPRVETERYVAKIMSSRGRDLDAQGKALLLEDLASPCTEEVAVFHAFSHVVAEARSAFVVLDTAPTGHTLLLLDATGAYHRQMTSQLVPSGPGRIVTPLMRLQDPTHTKVILVTLPETTPVSEAASLQDDLRRAGVEPYGWVINKSLTVAGTRDPLLRLRLAAERTQIARVQNGLARRAFIVGWRSKPPVGVEELRALS
;
A
#
# COMPACT_ATOMS: atom_id res chain seq x y z
N MET A 1 -18.21 5.15 -30.33
CA MET A 1 -16.93 4.87 -29.67
C MET A 1 -16.92 5.75 -28.44
N HIS A 2 -17.08 5.19 -27.24
CA HIS A 2 -17.03 6.00 -26.00
C HIS A 2 -15.61 6.57 -25.86
N GLN A 3 -15.50 7.90 -25.78
CA GLN A 3 -14.22 8.57 -25.57
C GLN A 3 -13.95 8.58 -24.06
N PHE A 4 -12.76 8.12 -23.65
CA PHE A 4 -12.33 8.12 -22.25
C PHE A 4 -12.52 9.53 -21.66
N LEU A 5 -13.34 9.63 -20.60
CA LEU A 5 -13.84 10.87 -20.04
C LEU A 5 -12.72 11.79 -19.55
N ALA A 6 -11.62 11.23 -19.01
CA ALA A 6 -10.46 12.01 -18.60
C ALA A 6 -9.77 12.75 -19.76
N LEU A 7 -10.05 12.38 -21.01
CA LEU A 7 -9.57 13.08 -22.20
C LEU A 7 -10.57 14.10 -22.74
N THR A 8 -11.75 14.24 -22.11
CA THR A 8 -12.81 15.15 -22.54
C THR A 8 -12.74 16.39 -21.65
N ALA A 9 -12.07 17.44 -22.14
CA ALA A 9 -11.71 18.64 -21.37
C ALA A 9 -10.84 18.35 -20.11
N PRO A 10 -9.63 17.80 -20.30
CA PRO A 10 -8.72 17.54 -19.19
C PRO A 10 -8.38 18.82 -18.43
N THR A 11 -8.40 18.76 -17.10
CA THR A 11 -7.90 19.83 -16.24
C THR A 11 -6.36 19.89 -16.29
N PRO A 12 -5.73 21.02 -15.93
CA PRO A 12 -4.28 21.14 -15.82
C PRO A 12 -3.62 20.03 -14.98
N TYR A 13 -4.25 19.63 -13.87
CA TYR A 13 -3.76 18.57 -13.00
C TYR A 13 -4.71 17.38 -13.01
N LEU A 14 -4.14 16.18 -13.20
CA LEU A 14 -4.86 14.90 -13.21
C LEU A 14 -4.21 13.98 -12.19
N PHE A 15 -4.99 13.45 -11.24
CA PHE A 15 -4.46 12.56 -10.21
C PHE A 15 -5.10 11.19 -10.31
N PHE A 16 -4.29 10.15 -10.45
CA PHE A 16 -4.76 8.77 -10.41
C PHE A 16 -4.62 8.24 -8.98
N THR A 17 -5.71 7.71 -8.43
CA THR A 17 -5.71 7.13 -7.08
C THR A 17 -6.52 5.87 -7.02
N GLY A 18 -6.23 5.03 -6.04
CA GLY A 18 -6.78 3.69 -5.94
C GLY A 18 -5.79 2.70 -5.38
N LYS A 19 -6.31 1.52 -5.04
CA LYS A 19 -5.56 0.43 -4.42
C LYS A 19 -4.36 -0.02 -5.28
N GLY A 20 -3.35 -0.65 -4.67
CA GLY A 20 -2.23 -1.26 -5.42
C GLY A 20 -2.73 -2.29 -6.45
N GLY A 21 -2.12 -2.31 -7.64
CA GLY A 21 -2.44 -3.29 -8.70
C GLY A 21 -3.73 -3.06 -9.49
N VAL A 22 -4.50 -1.99 -9.25
CA VAL A 22 -5.72 -1.68 -10.03
C VAL A 22 -5.45 -1.09 -11.43
N GLY A 23 -4.19 -0.76 -11.74
CA GLY A 23 -3.76 -0.20 -13.02
C GLY A 23 -3.68 1.33 -13.08
N LYS A 24 -3.41 2.00 -11.95
CA LYS A 24 -3.24 3.46 -11.89
C LYS A 24 -2.16 3.97 -12.85
N THR A 25 -0.93 3.51 -12.70
CA THR A 25 0.21 3.91 -13.53
C THR A 25 -0.04 3.59 -15.00
N SER A 26 -0.67 2.46 -15.31
CA SER A 26 -1.06 2.11 -16.68
C SER A 26 -2.03 3.11 -17.31
N LEU A 27 -3.08 3.49 -16.58
CA LEU A 27 -4.05 4.46 -17.07
C LEU A 27 -3.47 5.88 -17.09
N ALA A 28 -2.63 6.24 -16.12
CA ALA A 28 -1.92 7.52 -16.10
C ALA A 28 -1.00 7.67 -17.31
N CYS A 29 -0.16 6.67 -17.58
CA CYS A 29 0.71 6.62 -18.76
C CYS A 29 -0.08 6.66 -20.07
N ALA A 30 -1.15 5.85 -20.19
CA ALA A 30 -1.97 5.83 -21.40
C ALA A 30 -2.68 7.17 -21.63
N THR A 31 -3.13 7.83 -20.55
CA THR A 31 -3.70 9.18 -20.60
C THR A 31 -2.64 10.19 -21.04
N ALA A 32 -1.43 10.12 -20.49
CA ALA A 32 -0.33 11.01 -20.83
C ALA A 32 0.06 10.90 -22.31
N VAL A 33 0.20 9.67 -22.80
CA VAL A 33 0.47 9.38 -24.22
C VAL A 33 -0.68 9.88 -25.11
N ALA A 34 -1.94 9.63 -24.74
CA ALA A 34 -3.09 10.06 -25.52
C ALA A 34 -3.26 11.59 -25.58
N LEU A 35 -2.88 12.31 -24.53
CA LEU A 35 -2.87 13.78 -24.53
C LEU A 35 -1.69 14.32 -25.36
N ALA A 36 -0.50 13.72 -25.23
CA ALA A 36 0.66 14.09 -26.05
C ALA A 36 0.44 13.83 -27.55
N ASP A 37 -0.20 12.71 -27.91
CA ASP A 37 -0.59 12.39 -29.29
C ASP A 37 -1.62 13.40 -29.86
N ARG A 38 -2.28 14.19 -29.01
CA ARG A 38 -3.14 15.33 -29.43
C ARG A 38 -2.37 16.65 -29.58
N GLY A 39 -1.04 16.62 -29.45
CA GLY A 39 -0.16 17.79 -29.55
C GLY A 39 -0.03 18.61 -28.27
N LEU A 40 -0.50 18.08 -27.12
CA LEU A 40 -0.38 18.74 -25.83
C LEU A 40 0.98 18.42 -25.20
N ARG A 41 1.50 19.34 -24.38
CA ARG A 41 2.71 19.13 -23.60
C ARG A 41 2.33 18.57 -22.24
N VAL A 42 2.81 17.37 -21.93
CA VAL A 42 2.37 16.62 -20.75
C VAL A 42 3.58 16.24 -19.93
N LEU A 43 3.47 16.41 -18.61
CA LEU A 43 4.41 15.85 -17.64
C LEU A 43 3.69 14.75 -16.85
N ILE A 44 4.24 13.54 -16.82
CA ILE A 44 3.80 12.49 -15.89
C ILE A 44 4.79 12.38 -14.73
N VAL A 45 4.26 12.32 -13.51
CA VAL A 45 5.00 12.33 -12.27
C VAL A 45 4.58 11.12 -11.46
N SER A 46 5.56 10.36 -10.99
CA SER A 46 5.36 9.32 -10.00
C SER A 46 6.01 9.71 -8.68
N THR A 47 5.34 9.39 -7.58
CA THR A 47 5.89 9.48 -6.21
C THR A 47 5.77 8.14 -5.47
N ASP A 48 5.43 7.07 -6.17
CA ASP A 48 5.37 5.73 -5.57
C ASP A 48 6.81 5.21 -5.42
N PRO A 49 7.28 4.86 -4.20
CA PRO A 49 8.62 4.30 -4.03
C PRO A 49 8.81 2.98 -4.79
N ALA A 50 7.71 2.27 -5.11
CA ALA A 50 7.72 1.05 -5.91
C ALA A 50 7.26 1.31 -7.36
N SER A 51 7.38 2.55 -7.85
CA SER A 51 6.95 2.92 -9.19
C SER A 51 7.62 2.08 -10.26
N ASN A 52 6.80 1.63 -11.21
CA ASN A 52 7.25 0.96 -12.43
C ASN A 52 7.14 1.89 -13.65
N LEU A 53 7.08 3.21 -13.45
CA LEU A 53 6.93 4.20 -14.51
C LEU A 53 8.06 4.09 -15.55
N ASP A 54 9.30 3.91 -15.10
CA ASP A 54 10.49 3.71 -15.94
C ASP A 54 10.34 2.50 -16.88
N GLU A 55 9.88 1.37 -16.34
CA GLU A 55 9.63 0.14 -17.09
C GLU A 55 8.49 0.32 -18.09
N MET A 56 7.40 0.97 -17.66
CA MET A 56 6.23 1.21 -18.50
C MET A 56 6.51 2.13 -19.69
N LEU A 57 7.38 3.13 -19.50
CA LEU A 57 7.79 4.10 -20.52
C LEU A 57 9.08 3.72 -21.26
N GLU A 58 9.70 2.59 -20.89
CA GLU A 58 10.97 2.09 -21.43
C GLU A 58 12.08 3.16 -21.39
N THR A 59 12.13 3.94 -20.30
CA THR A 59 13.09 5.03 -20.13
C THR A 59 13.53 5.14 -18.67
N THR A 60 14.80 5.39 -18.44
CA THR A 60 15.31 5.64 -17.08
C THR A 60 14.90 7.05 -16.64
N LEU A 61 14.23 7.16 -15.49
CA LEU A 61 13.76 8.44 -14.97
C LEU A 61 14.62 8.93 -13.81
N SER A 62 14.48 10.22 -13.52
CA SER A 62 15.08 10.92 -12.39
C SER A 62 14.06 11.88 -11.77
N ASP A 63 14.48 12.63 -10.76
CA ASP A 63 13.74 13.73 -10.14
C ASP A 63 13.55 14.94 -11.07
N ARG A 64 14.03 14.87 -12.33
CA ARG A 64 13.88 15.92 -13.34
C ARG A 64 13.03 15.46 -14.53
N PRO A 65 12.22 16.36 -15.11
CA PRO A 65 11.48 16.09 -16.33
C PRO A 65 12.38 15.57 -17.46
N THR A 66 12.16 14.32 -17.85
CA THR A 66 12.92 13.60 -18.88
C THR A 66 12.00 13.30 -20.07
N PRO A 67 12.35 13.69 -21.31
CA PRO A 67 11.53 13.39 -22.48
C PRO A 67 11.34 11.88 -22.69
N VAL A 68 10.10 11.45 -22.93
CA VAL A 68 9.78 10.04 -23.18
C VAL A 68 10.10 9.69 -24.64
N PRO A 69 10.86 8.62 -24.91
CA PRO A 69 11.15 8.17 -26.27
C PRO A 69 9.87 7.88 -27.07
N ASN A 70 9.87 8.23 -28.36
CA ASN A 70 8.78 7.93 -29.31
C ASN A 70 7.40 8.56 -28.98
N VAL A 71 7.34 9.54 -28.06
CA VAL A 71 6.13 10.32 -27.74
C VAL A 71 6.48 11.80 -27.66
N THR A 72 6.27 12.53 -28.75
CA THR A 72 6.53 13.98 -28.80
C THR A 72 5.59 14.72 -27.85
N GLY A 73 6.16 15.62 -27.04
CA GLY A 73 5.39 16.43 -26.08
C GLY A 73 5.20 15.78 -24.70
N LEU A 74 5.64 14.53 -24.50
CA LEU A 74 5.59 13.86 -23.20
C LEU A 74 6.94 13.88 -22.50
N SER A 75 6.94 14.36 -21.26
CA SER A 75 8.04 14.21 -20.32
C SER A 75 7.57 13.40 -19.11
N ALA A 76 8.50 12.69 -18.47
CA ALA A 76 8.25 11.91 -17.27
C ALA A 76 9.30 12.21 -16.20
N MET A 77 8.90 12.09 -14.93
CA MET A 77 9.81 12.17 -13.79
C MET A 77 9.35 11.24 -12.68
N ASN A 78 10.31 10.77 -11.89
CA ASN A 78 10.05 9.89 -10.76
C ASN A 78 10.69 10.50 -9.51
N ILE A 79 9.87 10.74 -8.50
CA ILE A 79 10.27 11.35 -7.24
C ILE A 79 10.45 10.21 -6.25
N ASP A 80 11.69 9.91 -5.92
CA ASP A 80 12.02 8.96 -4.86
C ASP A 80 11.70 9.58 -3.50
N PRO A 81 10.72 9.04 -2.75
CA PRO A 81 10.34 9.57 -1.43
C PRO A 81 11.47 9.48 -0.41
N GLU A 82 12.32 8.44 -0.45
CA GLU A 82 13.44 8.29 0.49
C GLU A 82 14.50 9.36 0.21
N ALA A 83 14.80 9.62 -1.06
CA ALA A 83 15.69 10.68 -1.48
C ALA A 83 15.14 12.08 -1.13
N ALA A 84 13.84 12.30 -1.35
CA ALA A 84 13.15 13.54 -0.97
C ALA A 84 13.20 13.74 0.56
N ALA A 85 13.00 12.69 1.36
CA ALA A 85 13.11 12.73 2.81
C ALA A 85 14.53 13.03 3.29
N GLU A 86 15.56 12.47 2.64
CA GLU A 86 16.96 12.80 2.95
C GLU A 86 17.31 14.25 2.57
N ALA A 87 16.82 14.73 1.42
CA ALA A 87 16.99 16.12 1.02
C ALA A 87 16.30 17.07 2.00
N TYR A 88 15.06 16.78 2.40
CA TYR A 88 14.32 17.54 3.41
C TYR A 88 15.07 17.55 4.75
N ARG A 89 15.51 16.38 5.24
CA ARG A 89 16.34 16.25 6.45
C ARG A 89 17.60 17.11 6.39
N SER A 90 18.31 17.04 5.27
CA SER A 90 19.54 17.81 5.07
C SER A 90 19.28 19.31 5.13
N ARG A 91 18.22 19.80 4.46
CA ARG A 91 17.80 21.21 4.51
C ARG A 91 17.48 21.68 5.93
N VAL A 92 16.75 20.88 6.71
CA VAL A 92 16.41 21.22 8.11
C VAL A 92 17.67 21.26 8.98
N LEU A 93 18.58 20.28 8.83
CA LEU A 93 19.83 20.22 9.59
C LEU A 93 20.80 21.36 9.25
N GLU A 94 20.81 21.84 8.01
CA GLU A 94 21.59 23.01 7.59
C GLU A 94 21.10 24.31 8.26
N GLN A 95 19.78 24.44 8.44
CA GLN A 95 19.18 25.64 9.05
C GLN A 95 19.41 25.76 10.56
N LEU A 96 19.80 24.68 11.24
CA LEU A 96 20.08 24.68 12.69
C LEU A 96 21.37 25.44 13.06
N GLY A 97 22.14 25.91 12.08
CA GLY A 97 23.36 26.71 12.30
C GLY A 97 24.53 25.91 12.85
N PRO A 98 25.73 26.50 12.99
CA PRO A 98 26.94 25.80 13.44
C PRO A 98 27.01 25.56 14.96
N GLU A 99 26.20 26.26 15.76
CA GLU A 99 26.23 26.30 17.23
C GLU A 99 25.69 25.01 17.90
N ILE A 100 24.95 24.17 17.17
CA ILE A 100 24.31 22.96 17.69
C ILE A 100 25.32 21.81 17.82
N THR A 101 25.26 21.08 18.94
CA THR A 101 26.17 19.96 19.23
C THR A 101 25.91 18.74 18.32
N THR A 102 26.90 17.87 18.18
CA THR A 102 26.78 16.64 17.37
C THR A 102 25.64 15.73 17.87
N ASP A 103 25.44 15.64 19.18
CA ASP A 103 24.39 14.82 19.79
C ASP A 103 22.99 15.40 19.54
N GLU A 104 22.85 16.72 19.59
CA GLU A 104 21.61 17.41 19.23
C GLU A 104 21.29 17.24 17.74
N ARG A 105 22.28 17.35 16.84
CA ARG A 105 22.09 17.06 15.41
C ARG A 105 21.63 15.63 15.17
N SER A 106 22.24 14.67 15.86
CA SER A 106 21.87 13.26 15.74
C SER A 106 20.44 13.01 16.21
N THR A 107 20.02 13.69 17.28
CA THR A 107 18.67 13.57 17.83
C THR A 107 17.63 14.14 16.86
N VAL A 108 17.86 15.32 16.28
CA VAL A 108 16.96 15.91 15.29
C VAL A 108 16.90 15.06 14.01
N ARG A 109 18.04 14.55 13.55
CA ARG A 109 18.09 13.66 12.38
C ARG A 109 17.26 12.39 12.59
N GLU A 110 17.32 11.80 13.78
CA GLU A 110 16.52 10.62 14.13
C GLU A 110 15.01 10.93 14.16
N GLN A 111 14.62 12.08 14.73
CA GLN A 111 13.21 12.53 14.76
C GLN A 111 12.62 12.73 13.36
N LEU A 112 13.44 13.07 12.38
CA LEU A 112 13.04 13.27 10.99
C LEU A 112 13.15 12.01 10.12
N SER A 113 13.49 10.85 10.70
CA SER A 113 13.70 9.61 9.94
C SER A 113 12.48 8.67 9.93
N GLY A 114 11.33 9.13 10.42
CA GLY A 114 10.07 8.37 10.39
C GLY A 114 9.35 8.47 9.05
N ALA A 115 8.40 7.55 8.78
CA ALA A 115 7.65 7.60 7.52
C ALA A 115 6.74 8.83 7.41
N CYS A 116 6.31 9.44 8.52
CA CYS A 116 5.63 10.75 8.49
C CYS A 116 6.47 11.82 7.79
N THR A 117 7.80 11.85 8.03
CA THR A 117 8.70 12.78 7.33
C THR A 117 8.83 12.44 5.85
N THR A 118 8.82 11.16 5.52
CA THR A 118 8.85 10.70 4.12
C THR A 118 7.58 11.14 3.37
N GLU A 119 6.42 11.02 3.99
CA GLU A 119 5.15 11.50 3.42
C GLU A 119 5.13 13.02 3.26
N ILE A 120 5.59 13.77 4.26
CA ILE A 120 5.66 15.24 4.19
C ILE A 120 6.64 15.68 3.10
N ALA A 121 7.80 15.04 2.99
CA ALA A 121 8.80 15.36 1.97
C ALA A 121 8.29 15.06 0.55
N ALA A 122 7.65 13.91 0.34
CA ALA A 122 7.00 13.60 -0.93
C ALA A 122 5.90 14.62 -1.27
N PHE A 123 5.16 15.09 -0.26
CA PHE A 123 4.14 16.12 -0.46
C PHE A 123 4.71 17.52 -0.74
N ASP A 124 5.86 17.89 -0.17
CA ASP A 124 6.54 19.17 -0.46
C ASP A 124 6.95 19.25 -1.95
N GLU A 125 7.45 18.15 -2.52
CA GLU A 125 7.75 18.05 -3.95
C GLU A 125 6.47 18.20 -4.81
N PHE A 126 5.38 17.54 -4.38
CA PHE A 126 4.04 17.69 -4.98
C PHE A 126 3.57 19.15 -5.02
N VAL A 127 3.72 19.84 -3.89
CA VAL A 127 3.31 21.23 -3.73
C VAL A 127 4.16 22.14 -4.59
N GLY A 128 5.44 21.81 -4.80
CA GLY A 128 6.26 22.53 -5.74
C GLY A 128 5.80 22.45 -7.19
N LEU A 129 5.22 21.32 -7.59
CA LEU A 129 4.63 21.16 -8.92
C LEU A 129 3.27 21.88 -9.05
N LEU A 130 2.55 22.07 -7.94
CA LEU A 130 1.25 22.76 -7.91
C LEU A 130 1.35 24.29 -7.77
N ASP A 131 2.40 24.81 -7.12
CA ASP A 131 2.57 26.25 -6.80
C ASP A 131 3.03 27.13 -8.00
N GLY A 132 3.01 26.59 -9.23
CA GLY A 132 2.83 27.43 -10.41
C GLY A 132 4.03 27.66 -11.31
N ASP A 133 4.85 26.64 -11.57
CA ASP A 133 5.68 26.62 -12.78
C ASP A 133 5.28 25.44 -13.69
N MET A 134 4.04 25.49 -14.22
CA MET A 134 3.64 24.74 -15.42
C MET A 134 4.45 25.18 -16.67
N THR A 135 5.59 25.85 -16.51
CA THR A 135 6.36 26.49 -17.57
C THR A 135 6.86 25.45 -18.57
N GLY A 136 6.03 25.20 -19.57
CA GLY A 136 6.32 24.22 -20.61
C GLY A 136 5.29 23.10 -20.76
N PHE A 137 4.32 22.95 -19.84
CA PHE A 137 3.34 21.87 -19.87
C PHE A 137 1.90 22.41 -19.85
N ASP A 138 1.01 21.73 -20.58
CA ASP A 138 -0.42 21.99 -20.59
C ASP A 138 -1.13 21.13 -19.53
N HIS A 139 -0.59 19.92 -19.24
CA HIS A 139 -1.10 19.02 -18.21
C HIS A 139 0.04 18.38 -17.39
N ILE A 140 -0.18 18.23 -16.09
CA ILE A 140 0.64 17.40 -15.19
C ILE A 140 -0.23 16.26 -14.66
N ILE A 141 0.25 15.03 -14.84
CA ILE A 141 -0.44 13.80 -14.44
C ILE A 141 0.35 13.16 -13.30
N PHE A 142 -0.34 12.88 -12.20
CA PHE A 142 0.22 12.16 -11.06
C PHE A 142 -0.34 10.75 -11.03
N ASP A 143 0.52 9.74 -11.02
CA ASP A 143 0.10 8.32 -11.02
C ASP A 143 -0.42 7.83 -9.66
N THR A 144 -0.15 8.61 -8.61
CA THR A 144 -0.54 8.38 -7.24
C THR A 144 -0.99 9.69 -6.62
N ALA A 145 -2.21 9.74 -6.08
CA ALA A 145 -2.65 10.88 -5.29
C ALA A 145 -2.13 10.80 -3.84
N PRO A 146 -1.88 11.95 -3.19
CA PRO A 146 -1.60 11.98 -1.76
C PRO A 146 -2.74 11.32 -0.97
N THR A 147 -2.39 10.60 0.09
CA THR A 147 -3.40 9.89 0.88
C THR A 147 -4.26 10.87 1.69
N GLY A 148 -5.46 10.45 2.08
CA GLY A 148 -6.30 11.22 3.00
C GLY A 148 -5.62 11.50 4.34
N HIS A 149 -4.66 10.67 4.78
CA HIS A 149 -3.88 10.91 5.98
C HIS A 149 -2.93 12.10 5.81
N THR A 150 -2.10 12.07 4.77
CA THR A 150 -1.17 13.17 4.42
C THR A 150 -1.92 14.49 4.21
N LEU A 151 -3.05 14.44 3.50
CA LEU A 151 -3.90 15.62 3.29
C LEU A 151 -4.53 16.14 4.59
N ARG A 152 -4.96 15.25 5.50
CA ARG A 152 -5.52 15.64 6.81
C ARG A 152 -4.48 16.26 7.74
N LEU A 153 -3.27 15.69 7.79
CA LEU A 153 -2.16 16.23 8.59
C LEU A 153 -1.88 17.70 8.24
N LEU A 154 -1.97 18.03 6.96
CA LEU A 154 -1.67 19.35 6.44
C LEU A 154 -2.88 20.29 6.44
N SER A 155 -4.11 19.74 6.45
CA SER A 155 -5.35 20.50 6.57
C SER A 155 -5.70 20.89 8.01
N LEU A 156 -4.85 20.60 9.00
CA LEU A 156 -5.07 20.96 10.40
C LEU A 156 -4.54 22.38 10.67
N PRO A 157 -5.39 23.45 10.68
CA PRO A 157 -4.94 24.80 11.00
C PRO A 157 -4.26 24.91 12.38
N LYS A 158 -4.66 24.07 13.35
CA LYS A 158 -4.06 24.00 14.69
C LYS A 158 -2.64 23.43 14.73
N ALA A 159 -2.30 22.52 13.80
CA ALA A 159 -0.95 21.94 13.72
C ALA A 159 0.11 22.98 13.32
N TRP A 160 -0.34 24.08 12.71
CA TRP A 160 0.49 25.23 12.39
C TRP A 160 0.33 26.31 13.48
N SER A 161 -0.89 26.72 13.82
CA SER A 161 -1.10 27.86 14.73
C SER A 161 -0.66 27.61 16.18
N GLY A 162 -1.00 26.47 16.79
CA GLY A 162 -0.59 26.16 18.17
C GLY A 162 0.88 25.79 18.29
N PHE A 163 1.44 25.25 17.20
CA PHE A 163 2.85 24.88 17.11
C PHE A 163 3.77 26.10 16.94
N LEU A 164 3.26 27.16 16.28
CA LEU A 164 3.95 28.43 16.07
C LEU A 164 3.88 29.36 17.30
N GLU A 165 2.92 29.20 18.21
CA GLU A 165 2.79 30.08 19.39
C GLU A 165 3.67 29.63 20.58
N ASP A 166 3.94 28.33 20.74
CA ASP A 166 4.58 27.79 21.95
C ASP A 166 6.03 27.29 21.77
N ASN A 167 6.64 27.36 20.58
CA ASN A 167 7.89 26.65 20.29
C ASN A 167 9.05 27.50 19.73
N ASP A 168 9.42 28.57 20.44
CA ASP A 168 10.66 29.33 20.17
C ASP A 168 11.96 28.54 20.49
N ARG A 169 11.86 27.35 21.12
CA ARG A 169 13.02 26.55 21.58
C ARG A 169 12.91 25.03 21.42
N GLY A 170 11.82 24.49 20.85
CA GLY A 170 11.65 23.04 20.72
C GLY A 170 11.92 22.52 19.31
N ALA A 171 12.82 21.54 19.21
CA ALA A 171 13.01 20.75 17.99
C ALA A 171 11.73 19.96 17.68
N SER A 172 11.03 20.40 16.63
CA SER A 172 9.93 19.69 16.01
C SER A 172 10.37 19.06 14.70
N CYS A 173 9.67 18.01 14.30
CA CYS A 173 9.85 17.30 13.03
C CYS A 173 9.66 18.18 11.77
N LEU A 174 9.44 19.50 11.92
CA LEU A 174 9.09 20.43 10.85
C LEU A 174 10.08 21.61 10.67
N GLY A 175 11.07 21.79 11.55
CA GLY A 175 12.13 22.80 11.35
C GLY A 175 11.81 24.24 11.83
N PRO A 176 12.58 25.26 11.41
CA PRO A 176 12.53 26.63 11.96
C PRO A 176 11.32 27.48 11.52
N HIS A 177 10.89 28.37 12.41
CA HIS A 177 9.67 29.20 12.37
C HIS A 177 9.44 30.01 11.07
N SER A 178 10.47 30.60 10.48
CA SER A 178 10.36 31.43 9.27
C SER A 178 10.20 30.61 7.98
N GLY A 179 10.79 29.41 7.92
CA GLY A 179 10.59 28.45 6.83
C GLY A 179 9.18 27.87 6.84
N LEU A 180 8.63 27.65 8.04
CA LEU A 180 7.29 27.10 8.25
C LEU A 180 6.18 27.99 7.70
N LYS A 181 6.25 29.33 7.86
CA LYS A 181 5.23 30.25 7.32
C LYS A 181 5.20 30.33 5.80
N MET A 182 6.37 30.38 5.14
CA MET A 182 6.43 30.34 3.67
C MET A 182 5.92 29.00 3.13
N GLN A 183 6.22 27.91 3.83
CA GLN A 183 5.68 26.60 3.50
C GLN A 183 4.17 26.51 3.72
N GLU A 184 3.62 27.08 4.79
CA GLU A 184 2.19 27.14 5.06
C GLU A 184 1.41 27.81 3.90
N ASP A 185 1.90 28.95 3.40
CA ASP A 185 1.29 29.63 2.27
C ASP A 185 1.29 28.80 0.99
N ARG A 186 2.42 28.11 0.72
CA ARG A 186 2.59 27.21 -0.42
C ARG A 186 1.61 26.04 -0.34
N PHE A 187 1.53 25.40 0.81
CA PHE A 187 0.62 24.28 1.07
C PHE A 187 -0.85 24.70 0.93
N ARG A 188 -1.22 25.86 1.45
CA ARG A 188 -2.58 26.38 1.35
C ARG A 188 -2.99 26.60 -0.11
N LYS A 189 -2.10 27.16 -0.94
CA LYS A 189 -2.33 27.32 -2.38
C LYS A 189 -2.46 25.97 -3.09
N ALA A 190 -1.60 25.01 -2.77
CA ALA A 190 -1.69 23.67 -3.33
C ALA A 190 -3.01 22.98 -2.98
N LEU A 191 -3.47 23.07 -1.72
CA LEU A 191 -4.78 22.56 -1.31
C LEU A 191 -5.94 23.26 -2.03
N GLN A 192 -5.83 24.57 -2.27
CA GLN A 192 -6.81 25.32 -3.07
C GLN A 192 -6.84 24.85 -4.52
N ALA A 193 -5.67 24.64 -5.14
CA ALA A 193 -5.56 24.12 -6.50
C ALA A 193 -6.13 22.70 -6.61
N LEU A 194 -5.88 21.84 -5.61
CA LEU A 194 -6.43 20.49 -5.52
C LEU A 194 -7.96 20.49 -5.38
N GLY A 195 -8.52 21.44 -4.62
CA GLY A 195 -9.97 21.61 -4.46
C GLY A 195 -10.67 22.33 -5.62
N ASP A 196 -9.93 23.01 -6.50
CA ASP A 196 -10.50 23.71 -7.65
C ASP A 196 -10.79 22.74 -8.79
N SER A 197 -12.08 22.46 -9.01
CA SER A 197 -12.58 21.63 -10.11
C SER A 197 -12.14 22.06 -11.53
N LYS A 198 -11.71 23.32 -11.72
CA LYS A 198 -11.18 23.79 -13.00
C LYS A 198 -9.69 23.49 -13.17
N GLN A 199 -8.98 23.25 -12.08
CA GLN A 199 -7.54 22.97 -12.09
C GLN A 199 -7.24 21.49 -11.90
N THR A 200 -8.04 20.78 -11.11
CA THR A 200 -7.74 19.41 -10.69
C THR A 200 -8.90 18.47 -10.94
N THR A 201 -8.61 17.31 -11.53
CA THR A 201 -9.52 16.16 -11.62
C THR A 201 -8.87 14.97 -10.94
N ILE A 202 -9.64 14.29 -10.08
CA ILE A 202 -9.22 13.06 -9.42
C ILE A 202 -9.83 11.86 -10.13
N ILE A 203 -9.00 10.97 -10.62
CA ILE A 203 -9.37 9.71 -11.28
C ILE A 203 -9.23 8.58 -10.27
N LEU A 204 -10.36 8.11 -9.75
CA LEU A 204 -10.49 6.94 -8.90
C LEU A 204 -10.44 5.68 -9.76
N VAL A 205 -9.32 4.97 -9.75
CA VAL A 205 -9.14 3.70 -10.43
C VAL A 205 -9.51 2.57 -9.49
N THR A 206 -10.40 1.69 -9.96
CA THR A 206 -10.77 0.46 -9.26
C THR A 206 -10.84 -0.72 -10.22
N ARG A 207 -11.01 -1.92 -9.69
CA ARG A 207 -11.42 -3.10 -10.46
C ARG A 207 -12.82 -3.50 -10.04
N ALA A 208 -13.50 -4.28 -10.88
CA ALA A 208 -14.78 -4.90 -10.52
C ALA A 208 -14.56 -6.05 -9.51
N ASP A 209 -14.07 -5.69 -8.32
CA ASP A 209 -13.81 -6.55 -7.18
C ASP A 209 -14.38 -5.86 -5.94
N ARG A 210 -15.09 -6.61 -5.09
CA ARG A 210 -15.78 -6.03 -3.92
C ARG A 210 -14.83 -5.25 -3.00
N GLY A 211 -13.60 -5.75 -2.80
CA GLY A 211 -12.61 -5.10 -1.96
C GLY A 211 -12.05 -3.83 -2.59
N ALA A 212 -11.78 -3.84 -3.89
CA ALA A 212 -11.33 -2.67 -4.63
C ALA A 212 -12.42 -1.58 -4.71
N VAL A 213 -13.69 -1.97 -4.93
CA VAL A 213 -14.84 -1.04 -4.99
C VAL A 213 -15.08 -0.39 -3.62
N ARG A 214 -15.06 -1.16 -2.52
CA ARG A 214 -15.20 -0.61 -1.17
C ARG A 214 -14.10 0.38 -0.83
N GLU A 215 -12.86 0.06 -1.18
CA GLU A 215 -11.72 0.95 -0.93
C GLU A 215 -11.84 2.24 -1.74
N ALA A 216 -12.19 2.16 -3.03
CA ALA A 216 -12.45 3.34 -3.84
C ALA A 216 -13.58 4.21 -3.27
N ALA A 217 -14.65 3.59 -2.73
CA ALA A 217 -15.75 4.31 -2.10
C ALA A 217 -15.33 5.02 -0.81
N ARG A 218 -14.46 4.39 -0.02
CA ARG A 218 -13.85 5.00 1.17
C ARG A 218 -13.01 6.20 0.76
N THR A 219 -12.06 6.02 -0.16
CA THR A 219 -11.18 7.09 -0.67
C THR A 219 -11.99 8.25 -1.24
N SER A 220 -13.01 7.98 -2.05
CA SER A 220 -13.92 9.00 -2.60
C SER A 220 -14.54 9.86 -1.51
N GLY A 221 -15.05 9.24 -0.44
CA GLY A 221 -15.65 9.96 0.69
C GLY A 221 -14.63 10.79 1.48
N GLU A 222 -13.40 10.29 1.65
CA GLU A 222 -12.33 11.04 2.33
C GLU A 222 -11.90 12.28 1.53
N LEU A 223 -11.78 12.14 0.21
CA LEU A 223 -11.43 13.23 -0.69
C LEU A 223 -12.56 14.26 -0.80
N ASP A 224 -13.83 13.80 -0.85
CA ASP A 224 -15.01 14.68 -0.78
C ASP A 224 -14.99 15.51 0.52
N GLY A 225 -14.65 14.89 1.66
CA GLY A 225 -14.52 15.59 2.95
C GLY A 225 -13.40 16.64 3.00
N LEU A 226 -12.48 16.61 2.05
CA LEU A 226 -11.38 17.57 1.91
C LEU A 226 -11.64 18.61 0.79
N ASN A 227 -12.84 18.63 0.21
CA ASN A 227 -13.24 19.44 -0.95
C ASN A 227 -12.59 19.04 -2.29
N LEU A 228 -12.05 17.82 -2.43
CA LEU A 228 -11.55 17.28 -3.69
C LEU A 228 -12.66 16.51 -4.42
N SER A 229 -13.73 17.20 -4.79
CA SER A 229 -14.98 16.59 -5.29
C SER A 229 -15.07 16.44 -6.81
N ASN A 230 -14.13 16.98 -7.59
CA ASN A 230 -14.07 16.73 -9.03
C ASN A 230 -13.49 15.34 -9.34
N GLN A 231 -14.31 14.32 -9.10
CA GLN A 231 -13.92 12.91 -9.15
C GLN A 231 -14.53 12.19 -10.34
N LEU A 232 -13.76 11.29 -10.94
CA LEU A 232 -14.15 10.39 -12.02
C LEU A 232 -13.79 8.95 -11.63
N LEU A 233 -14.68 8.00 -11.89
CA LEU A 233 -14.46 6.58 -11.61
C LEU A 233 -14.02 5.82 -12.87
N VAL A 234 -12.92 5.10 -12.79
CA VAL A 234 -12.48 4.16 -13.84
C VAL A 234 -12.50 2.75 -13.29
N VAL A 235 -13.36 1.91 -13.86
CA VAL A 235 -13.37 0.47 -13.56
C VAL A 235 -12.50 -0.24 -14.59
N ASN A 236 -11.29 -0.59 -14.16
CA ASN A 236 -10.28 -1.20 -15.02
C ASN A 236 -10.37 -2.73 -15.07
N GLY A 237 -10.02 -3.29 -16.22
CA GLY A 237 -9.91 -4.74 -16.43
C GLY A 237 -11.25 -5.47 -16.40
N ARG A 238 -12.29 -4.88 -16.99
CA ARG A 238 -13.62 -5.50 -17.14
C ARG A 238 -13.56 -6.68 -18.09
N PHE A 239 -13.96 -7.83 -17.59
CA PHE A 239 -13.92 -9.08 -18.31
C PHE A 239 -15.31 -9.49 -18.76
N HIS A 240 -15.41 -9.94 -20.02
CA HIS A 240 -16.59 -10.57 -20.59
C HIS A 240 -16.20 -11.93 -21.13
N ALA A 241 -16.91 -12.99 -20.74
CA ALA A 241 -16.58 -14.33 -21.18
C ALA A 241 -16.85 -14.47 -22.68
N ALA A 242 -15.83 -14.91 -23.44
CA ALA A 242 -16.01 -15.24 -24.86
C ALA A 242 -16.57 -16.65 -25.04
N ASP A 243 -16.25 -17.57 -24.11
CA ASP A 243 -16.78 -18.93 -24.08
C ASP A 243 -17.77 -19.11 -22.91
N PRO A 244 -19.09 -19.21 -23.17
CA PRO A 244 -20.10 -19.39 -22.13
C PRO A 244 -20.08 -20.79 -21.49
N THR A 245 -19.29 -21.73 -22.04
CA THR A 245 -19.11 -23.07 -21.46
C THR A 245 -17.91 -23.15 -20.51
N ASP A 246 -17.06 -22.12 -20.49
CA ASP A 246 -15.95 -22.02 -19.56
C ASP A 246 -16.46 -21.56 -18.18
N VAL A 247 -16.48 -22.51 -17.24
CA VAL A 247 -16.96 -22.29 -15.87
C VAL A 247 -16.15 -21.23 -15.13
N VAL A 248 -14.85 -21.11 -15.40
CA VAL A 248 -13.97 -20.11 -14.78
C VAL A 248 -14.28 -18.73 -15.34
N ALA A 249 -14.37 -18.61 -16.67
CA ALA A 249 -14.66 -17.34 -17.34
C ALA A 249 -16.03 -16.79 -16.94
N VAL A 250 -17.08 -17.61 -17.04
CA VAL A 250 -18.44 -17.21 -16.66
C VAL A 250 -18.53 -16.79 -15.20
N ALA A 251 -17.83 -17.51 -14.32
CA ALA A 251 -17.79 -17.15 -12.91
C ALA A 251 -17.04 -15.85 -12.66
N LEU A 252 -15.92 -15.61 -13.35
CA LEU A 252 -15.16 -14.36 -13.24
C LEU A 252 -16.00 -13.15 -13.68
N GLU A 253 -16.70 -13.26 -14.82
CA GLU A 253 -17.61 -12.21 -15.29
C GLU A 253 -18.74 -11.95 -14.28
N ARG A 254 -19.42 -13.00 -13.82
CA ARG A 254 -20.49 -12.88 -12.81
C ARG A 254 -20.02 -12.21 -11.54
N ASP A 255 -18.85 -12.62 -11.00
CA ASP A 255 -18.33 -12.05 -9.76
C ASP A 255 -18.02 -10.55 -9.91
N GLN A 256 -17.55 -10.14 -11.09
CA GLN A 256 -17.34 -8.73 -11.41
C GLN A 256 -18.67 -7.97 -11.50
N ASP A 257 -19.68 -8.54 -12.16
CA ASP A 257 -21.00 -7.92 -12.31
C ASP A 257 -21.69 -7.74 -10.95
N GLU A 258 -21.62 -8.75 -10.09
CA GLU A 258 -22.13 -8.66 -8.72
C GLU A 258 -21.42 -7.56 -7.91
N ALA A 259 -20.10 -7.42 -8.06
CA ALA A 259 -19.35 -6.38 -7.36
C ALA A 259 -19.76 -4.96 -7.81
N LEU A 260 -20.04 -4.77 -9.10
CA LEU A 260 -20.52 -3.49 -9.62
C LEU A 260 -22.00 -3.22 -9.32
N ALA A 261 -22.83 -4.26 -9.31
CA ALA A 261 -24.23 -4.14 -8.89
C ALA A 261 -24.34 -3.74 -7.41
N ALA A 262 -23.41 -4.19 -6.57
CA ALA A 262 -23.31 -3.83 -5.16
C ALA A 262 -22.48 -2.55 -4.90
N MET A 263 -22.20 -1.74 -5.92
CA MET A 263 -21.39 -0.54 -5.79
C MET A 263 -22.03 0.49 -4.84
N PRO A 264 -21.27 1.06 -3.89
CA PRO A 264 -21.79 2.08 -2.97
C PRO A 264 -22.29 3.35 -3.68
N ALA A 265 -23.30 4.00 -3.10
CA ALA A 265 -23.92 5.21 -3.65
C ALA A 265 -22.93 6.37 -3.88
N SER A 266 -21.86 6.44 -3.09
CA SER A 266 -20.79 7.44 -3.25
C SER A 266 -20.06 7.32 -4.59
N LEU A 267 -19.97 6.12 -5.16
CA LEU A 267 -19.34 5.86 -6.45
C LEU A 267 -20.34 5.87 -7.60
N THR A 268 -21.58 5.41 -7.40
CA THR A 268 -22.59 5.37 -8.48
C THR A 268 -22.98 6.75 -9.00
N LYS A 269 -22.78 7.80 -8.19
CA LYS A 269 -23.02 9.21 -8.58
C LYS A 269 -21.94 9.78 -9.49
N LEU A 270 -20.76 9.15 -9.57
CA LEU A 270 -19.61 9.68 -10.28
C LEU A 270 -19.70 9.37 -11.79
N PRO A 271 -19.19 10.26 -12.67
CA PRO A 271 -18.93 9.90 -14.06
C PRO A 271 -18.02 8.67 -14.11
N ARG A 272 -18.36 7.70 -14.96
CA ARG A 272 -17.72 6.38 -14.98
C ARG A 272 -17.31 5.95 -16.37
N ASP A 273 -16.07 5.47 -16.48
CA ASP A 273 -15.60 4.67 -17.61
C ASP A 273 -15.29 3.23 -17.20
N GLU A 274 -15.44 2.32 -18.16
CA GLU A 274 -15.08 0.91 -18.02
C GLU A 274 -14.00 0.57 -19.06
N ILE A 275 -12.85 0.10 -18.60
CA ILE A 275 -11.73 -0.31 -19.47
C ILE A 275 -11.73 -1.84 -19.54
N PRO A 276 -11.76 -2.44 -20.74
CA PRO A 276 -11.79 -3.89 -20.88
C PRO A 276 -10.49 -4.53 -20.39
N LEU A 277 -10.58 -5.78 -19.96
CA LEU A 277 -9.40 -6.61 -19.72
C LEU A 277 -8.68 -6.86 -21.05
N LEU A 278 -7.37 -6.64 -21.07
CA LEU A 278 -6.53 -6.89 -22.23
C LEU A 278 -5.73 -8.18 -22.04
N GLY A 279 -5.43 -8.85 -23.16
CA GLY A 279 -4.71 -10.12 -23.19
C GLY A 279 -3.19 -10.00 -23.13
N PHE A 280 -2.64 -8.78 -23.12
CA PHE A 280 -1.21 -8.52 -23.13
C PHE A 280 -0.78 -7.63 -21.97
N ASP A 281 0.50 -7.66 -21.62
CA ASP A 281 1.07 -6.79 -20.61
C ASP A 281 1.18 -5.36 -21.12
N ILE A 282 0.81 -4.40 -20.26
CA ILE A 282 0.78 -2.97 -20.61
C ILE A 282 2.18 -2.39 -20.36
N VAL A 283 3.14 -2.78 -21.19
CA VAL A 283 4.52 -2.28 -21.17
C VAL A 283 4.87 -1.70 -22.53
N GLY A 284 5.48 -0.51 -22.53
CA GLY A 284 5.86 0.22 -23.73
C GLY A 284 4.73 1.04 -24.34
N VAL A 285 5.13 2.06 -25.11
CA VAL A 285 4.24 3.09 -25.65
C VAL A 285 3.13 2.52 -26.56
N THR A 286 3.44 1.47 -27.34
CA THR A 286 2.47 0.82 -28.22
C THR A 286 1.34 0.17 -27.43
N ALA A 287 1.66 -0.54 -26.34
CA ALA A 287 0.67 -1.17 -25.47
C ALA A 287 -0.18 -0.11 -24.74
N LEU A 288 0.44 1.00 -24.32
CA LEU A 288 -0.24 2.14 -23.69
C LEU A 288 -1.26 2.79 -24.62
N ARG A 289 -0.93 3.01 -25.89
CA ARG A 289 -1.88 3.53 -26.89
C ARG A 289 -3.07 2.59 -27.08
N ALA A 290 -2.82 1.28 -27.11
CA ALA A 290 -3.85 0.27 -27.27
C ALA A 290 -4.81 0.18 -26.07
N LEU A 291 -4.41 0.67 -24.88
CA LEU A 291 -5.25 0.65 -23.67
C LEU A 291 -6.50 1.53 -23.80
N LEU A 292 -6.38 2.70 -24.42
CA LEU A 292 -7.48 3.65 -24.58
C LEU A 292 -8.06 3.68 -26.01
N LEU A 293 -7.38 3.05 -26.98
CA LEU A 293 -7.81 2.96 -28.37
C LEU A 293 -7.91 1.49 -28.81
N PRO A 294 -9.11 0.87 -28.70
CA PRO A 294 -9.32 -0.53 -29.07
C PRO A 294 -8.95 -0.86 -30.53
N SER A 295 -8.98 0.13 -31.42
CA SER A 295 -8.58 -0.01 -32.84
C SER A 295 -7.09 -0.26 -33.06
N ASN A 296 -6.25 -0.05 -32.03
CA ASN A 296 -4.79 -0.20 -32.09
C ASN A 296 -4.29 -1.42 -31.29
N GLN A 297 -5.16 -2.40 -30.99
CA GLN A 297 -4.71 -3.61 -30.32
C GLN A 297 -3.61 -4.29 -31.16
N PRO A 298 -2.41 -4.52 -30.60
CA PRO A 298 -1.36 -5.21 -31.32
C PRO A 298 -1.87 -6.58 -31.76
N SER A 299 -1.62 -6.96 -33.01
CA SER A 299 -1.88 -8.31 -33.48
C SER A 299 -0.98 -9.27 -32.70
N ILE A 300 -1.53 -9.89 -31.67
CA ILE A 300 -0.82 -10.83 -30.82
C ILE A 300 -0.55 -12.07 -31.68
N VAL A 301 0.71 -12.23 -32.11
CA VAL A 301 1.19 -13.51 -32.59
C VAL A 301 1.09 -14.46 -31.41
N SER A 302 0.24 -15.47 -31.52
CA SER A 302 0.19 -16.57 -30.57
C SER A 302 1.53 -17.28 -30.60
N THR A 303 2.51 -16.82 -29.82
CA THR A 303 3.61 -17.66 -29.42
C THR A 303 2.97 -18.76 -28.58
N GLU A 304 3.04 -19.99 -29.07
CA GLU A 304 2.66 -21.18 -28.32
C GLU A 304 3.38 -21.12 -26.96
N SER A 305 2.68 -20.67 -25.91
CA SER A 305 3.24 -20.65 -24.57
C SER A 305 3.44 -22.10 -24.15
N SER A 306 4.59 -22.41 -23.56
CA SER A 306 4.87 -23.75 -23.03
C SER A 306 3.69 -24.26 -22.20
N THR A 307 3.18 -25.43 -22.57
CA THR A 307 2.10 -26.13 -21.87
C THR A 307 2.61 -26.85 -20.61
N GLU A 308 3.86 -26.60 -20.19
CA GLU A 308 4.43 -27.28 -19.04
C GLU A 308 3.63 -26.95 -17.78
N PRO A 309 3.26 -27.94 -16.96
CA PRO A 309 2.54 -27.68 -15.72
C PRO A 309 3.40 -26.83 -14.76
N VAL A 310 2.77 -25.91 -14.04
CA VAL A 310 3.43 -25.17 -12.96
C VAL A 310 3.69 -26.14 -11.82
N ASP A 311 4.97 -26.44 -11.57
CA ASP A 311 5.40 -27.31 -10.47
C ASP A 311 5.67 -26.48 -9.21
N LEU A 312 4.57 -26.09 -8.54
CA LEU A 312 4.62 -25.44 -7.23
C LEU A 312 3.67 -26.14 -6.26
N PRO A 313 4.10 -26.38 -5.00
CA PRO A 313 3.25 -26.97 -3.99
C PRO A 313 2.09 -26.03 -3.59
N GLY A 314 1.01 -26.64 -3.12
CA GLY A 314 -0.15 -25.93 -2.56
C GLY A 314 0.12 -25.34 -1.18
N LEU A 315 -0.87 -24.60 -0.67
CA LEU A 315 -0.81 -23.99 0.66
C LEU A 315 -0.82 -25.03 1.79
N ASP A 316 -1.39 -26.21 1.57
CA ASP A 316 -1.35 -27.37 2.48
C ASP A 316 0.09 -27.76 2.85
N ARG A 317 1.00 -27.79 1.87
CA ARG A 317 2.41 -28.09 2.09
C ARG A 317 3.11 -27.03 2.94
N LEU A 318 2.78 -25.75 2.73
CA LEU A 318 3.29 -24.67 3.58
C LEU A 318 2.86 -24.88 5.03
N VAL A 319 1.58 -25.22 5.24
CA VAL A 319 1.05 -25.45 6.58
C VAL A 319 1.69 -26.67 7.22
N ASP A 320 1.91 -27.76 6.48
CA ASP A 320 2.65 -28.94 6.95
C ASP A 320 4.07 -28.58 7.40
N ASP A 321 4.79 -27.79 6.61
CA ASP A 321 6.16 -27.37 6.92
C ASP A 321 6.20 -26.46 8.17
N ILE A 322 5.19 -25.61 8.38
CA ILE A 322 5.06 -24.79 9.60
C ILE A 322 4.69 -25.65 10.82
N ALA A 323 3.78 -26.61 10.65
CA ALA A 323 3.26 -27.49 11.70
C ALA A 323 4.31 -28.47 12.26
N GLN A 324 5.45 -28.65 11.58
CA GLN A 324 6.60 -29.35 12.17
C GLN A 324 7.12 -28.63 13.43
N GLY A 325 6.90 -27.33 13.55
CA GLY A 325 7.11 -26.57 14.77
C GLY A 325 6.00 -26.83 15.81
N LYS A 326 6.29 -26.58 17.09
CA LYS A 326 5.26 -26.66 18.15
C LYS A 326 4.52 -25.34 18.40
N ARG A 327 5.16 -24.22 18.05
CA ARG A 327 4.75 -22.84 18.35
C ARG A 327 5.54 -21.88 17.46
N GLY A 328 5.11 -20.64 17.39
CA GLY A 328 5.82 -19.58 16.68
C GLY A 328 4.89 -18.53 16.11
N LEU A 329 5.50 -17.47 15.61
CA LEU A 329 4.81 -16.37 14.96
C LEU A 329 4.80 -16.59 13.44
N ILE A 330 3.63 -16.47 12.82
CA ILE A 330 3.45 -16.45 11.38
C ILE A 330 2.94 -15.06 11.02
N MET A 331 3.65 -14.33 10.18
CA MET A 331 3.20 -13.03 9.68
C MET A 331 2.89 -13.13 8.20
N VAL A 332 1.65 -12.82 7.82
CA VAL A 332 1.21 -12.82 6.42
C VAL A 332 1.26 -11.39 5.91
N MET A 333 2.18 -11.11 5.01
CA MET A 333 2.52 -9.76 4.54
C MET A 333 2.36 -9.64 3.02
N GLY A 334 2.23 -8.41 2.53
CA GLY A 334 1.97 -8.14 1.11
C GLY A 334 1.05 -6.94 0.90
N LYS A 335 0.90 -6.52 -0.36
CA LYS A 335 0.12 -5.32 -0.70
C LYS A 335 -1.38 -5.51 -0.44
N GLY A 336 -2.15 -4.43 -0.45
CA GLY A 336 -3.60 -4.51 -0.24
C GLY A 336 -4.25 -5.35 -1.33
N GLY A 337 -5.15 -6.29 -0.97
CA GLY A 337 -5.97 -7.04 -1.96
C GLY A 337 -5.37 -8.29 -2.58
N VAL A 338 -4.11 -8.60 -2.29
CA VAL A 338 -3.46 -9.86 -2.69
C VAL A 338 -4.06 -11.10 -1.98
N GLY A 339 -4.89 -10.90 -0.95
CA GLY A 339 -5.60 -11.97 -0.23
C GLY A 339 -4.95 -12.41 1.08
N LYS A 340 -4.16 -11.55 1.73
CA LYS A 340 -3.51 -11.82 3.03
C LYS A 340 -4.45 -12.37 4.08
N THR A 341 -5.56 -11.67 4.36
CA THR A 341 -6.57 -12.06 5.35
C THR A 341 -7.10 -13.48 5.10
N THR A 342 -7.36 -13.81 3.84
CA THR A 342 -7.84 -15.13 3.45
C THR A 342 -6.78 -16.22 3.68
N LEU A 343 -5.53 -15.95 3.31
CA LEU A 343 -4.44 -16.90 3.50
C LEU A 343 -4.03 -17.04 4.97
N ALA A 344 -4.05 -15.95 5.75
CA ALA A 344 -3.85 -15.97 7.20
C ALA A 344 -4.91 -16.84 7.88
N ALA A 345 -6.18 -16.66 7.52
CA ALA A 345 -7.27 -17.51 8.00
C ALA A 345 -7.10 -18.98 7.59
N ALA A 346 -6.72 -19.24 6.33
CA ALA A 346 -6.48 -20.61 5.86
C ALA A 346 -5.30 -21.27 6.59
N ILE A 347 -4.19 -20.57 6.78
CA ILE A 347 -3.04 -21.08 7.55
C ILE A 347 -3.45 -21.38 8.99
N ALA A 348 -4.19 -20.48 9.64
CA ALA A 348 -4.64 -20.65 11.02
C ALA A 348 -5.58 -21.85 11.18
N VAL A 349 -6.55 -22.00 10.28
CA VAL A 349 -7.47 -23.16 10.23
C VAL A 349 -6.69 -24.45 9.95
N GLY A 350 -5.73 -24.43 9.03
CA GLY A 350 -4.89 -25.57 8.71
C GLY A 350 -4.02 -26.03 9.88
N LEU A 351 -3.46 -25.10 10.67
CA LEU A 351 -2.68 -25.41 11.88
C LEU A 351 -3.59 -25.96 12.99
N ALA A 352 -4.77 -25.38 13.20
CA ALA A 352 -5.74 -25.88 14.19
C ALA A 352 -6.25 -27.28 13.82
N LYS A 353 -6.47 -27.55 12.53
CA LYS A 353 -6.83 -28.89 12.00
C LYS A 353 -5.78 -29.94 12.30
N ARG A 354 -4.50 -29.54 12.37
CA ARG A 354 -3.36 -30.39 12.76
C ARG A 354 -3.18 -30.52 14.29
N GLY A 355 -4.12 -29.98 15.08
CA GLY A 355 -4.19 -30.16 16.53
C GLY A 355 -3.40 -29.13 17.34
N HIS A 356 -2.94 -28.04 16.71
CA HIS A 356 -2.24 -26.98 17.42
C HIS A 356 -3.19 -25.93 18.00
N ALA A 357 -2.77 -25.29 19.11
CA ALA A 357 -3.40 -24.07 19.58
C ALA A 357 -2.93 -22.90 18.70
N VAL A 358 -3.89 -22.16 18.15
CA VAL A 358 -3.65 -21.08 17.19
C VAL A 358 -4.43 -19.84 17.62
N HIS A 359 -3.75 -18.70 17.61
CA HIS A 359 -4.35 -17.39 17.75
C HIS A 359 -4.19 -16.62 16.44
N LEU A 360 -5.29 -16.37 15.74
CA LEU A 360 -5.35 -15.50 14.56
C LEU A 360 -5.71 -14.08 14.97
N SER A 361 -4.90 -13.10 14.57
CA SER A 361 -5.19 -11.68 14.79
C SER A 361 -4.93 -10.86 13.52
N THR A 362 -5.63 -9.74 13.37
CA THR A 362 -5.43 -8.78 12.28
C THR A 362 -5.16 -7.39 12.80
N THR A 363 -4.27 -6.67 12.11
CA THR A 363 -4.03 -5.23 12.30
C THR A 363 -4.72 -4.38 11.23
N ASP A 364 -5.43 -4.99 10.27
CA ASP A 364 -6.15 -4.25 9.23
C ASP A 364 -7.56 -3.86 9.72
N PRO A 365 -7.86 -2.55 9.87
CA PRO A 365 -9.18 -2.10 10.33
C PRO A 365 -10.32 -2.41 9.34
N ALA A 366 -10.00 -2.71 8.08
CA ALA A 366 -10.96 -3.13 7.06
C ALA A 366 -11.06 -4.66 6.91
N ALA A 367 -10.18 -5.43 7.57
CA ALA A 367 -10.23 -6.88 7.50
C ALA A 367 -11.37 -7.43 8.35
N HIS A 368 -12.30 -8.12 7.70
CA HIS A 368 -13.35 -8.89 8.35
C HIS A 368 -12.89 -10.33 8.60
N VAL A 369 -11.83 -10.54 9.39
CA VAL A 369 -11.32 -11.90 9.70
C VAL A 369 -12.40 -12.79 10.30
N SER A 370 -13.22 -12.25 11.19
CA SER A 370 -14.35 -12.95 11.79
C SER A 370 -15.45 -13.34 10.78
N PHE A 371 -15.55 -12.62 9.66
CA PHE A 371 -16.45 -13.01 8.57
C PHE A 371 -15.82 -14.12 7.70
N VAL A 372 -14.50 -14.12 7.53
CA VAL A 372 -13.78 -15.14 6.76
C VAL A 372 -13.75 -16.47 7.51
N VAL A 373 -13.50 -16.44 8.82
CA VAL A 373 -13.63 -17.59 9.72
C VAL A 373 -15.06 -17.62 10.26
N ASP A 374 -16.02 -17.95 9.42
CA ASP A 374 -17.39 -18.17 9.86
C ASP A 374 -17.49 -19.53 10.58
N GLY A 375 -17.84 -19.50 11.88
CA GLY A 375 -17.98 -20.67 12.76
C GLY A 375 -16.96 -20.77 13.90
N VAL A 376 -17.26 -21.62 14.89
CA VAL A 376 -16.37 -21.90 16.04
C VAL A 376 -15.52 -23.13 15.74
N MET A 377 -14.19 -23.00 15.81
CA MET A 377 -13.25 -24.12 15.65
C MET A 377 -12.47 -24.33 16.96
N PRO A 378 -12.54 -25.52 17.58
CA PRO A 378 -11.71 -25.84 18.74
C PRO A 378 -10.22 -25.65 18.42
N GLY A 379 -9.50 -24.98 19.32
CA GLY A 379 -8.06 -24.70 19.16
C GLY A 379 -7.73 -23.45 18.34
N LEU A 380 -8.71 -22.73 17.80
CA LEU A 380 -8.52 -21.45 17.11
C LEU A 380 -9.19 -20.30 17.87
N THR A 381 -8.41 -19.34 18.33
CA THR A 381 -8.90 -18.04 18.81
C THR A 381 -8.73 -16.98 17.72
N VAL A 382 -9.72 -16.12 17.57
CA VAL A 382 -9.70 -15.04 16.57
C VAL A 382 -9.94 -13.72 17.30
N ASP A 383 -8.92 -12.87 17.32
CA ASP A 383 -9.01 -11.52 17.85
C ASP A 383 -8.72 -10.47 16.78
N ARG A 384 -8.95 -9.21 17.12
CA ARG A 384 -8.64 -8.07 16.25
C ARG A 384 -7.99 -6.97 17.07
N ILE A 385 -6.93 -6.39 16.53
CA ILE A 385 -6.33 -5.17 17.05
C ILE A 385 -7.10 -4.02 16.40
N ASP A 386 -8.03 -3.41 17.14
CA ASP A 386 -8.76 -2.23 16.68
C ASP A 386 -7.98 -0.96 17.05
N PRO A 387 -7.48 -0.18 16.08
CA PRO A 387 -6.67 1.00 16.36
C PRO A 387 -7.34 1.99 17.32
N ARG A 388 -8.66 2.19 17.20
CA ARG A 388 -9.37 3.16 18.06
C ARG A 388 -9.44 2.67 19.49
N VAL A 389 -9.84 1.41 19.68
CA VAL A 389 -9.95 0.81 21.01
C VAL A 389 -8.59 0.74 21.71
N GLU A 390 -7.54 0.38 20.97
CA GLU A 390 -6.18 0.33 21.53
C GLU A 390 -5.64 1.73 21.84
N THR A 391 -5.93 2.72 21.00
CA THR A 391 -5.59 4.13 21.28
C THR A 391 -6.29 4.62 22.53
N GLU A 392 -7.59 4.41 22.67
CA GLU A 392 -8.35 4.79 23.88
C GLU A 392 -7.77 4.14 25.15
N ARG A 393 -7.41 2.85 25.08
CA ARG A 393 -6.75 2.13 26.18
C ARG A 393 -5.39 2.72 26.50
N TYR A 394 -4.58 3.03 25.49
CA TYR A 394 -3.26 3.63 25.66
C TYR A 394 -3.36 5.03 26.26
N VAL A 395 -4.24 5.89 25.74
CA VAL A 395 -4.52 7.22 26.27
C VAL A 395 -4.96 7.14 27.73
N ALA A 396 -5.91 6.25 28.06
CA ALA A 396 -6.36 6.06 29.44
C ALA A 396 -5.20 5.64 30.37
N LYS A 397 -4.30 4.76 29.91
CA LYS A 397 -3.11 4.34 30.65
C LYS A 397 -2.14 5.50 30.89
N ILE A 398 -1.83 6.31 29.87
CA ILE A 398 -0.95 7.47 30.02
C ILE A 398 -1.58 8.52 30.93
N MET A 399 -2.87 8.81 30.77
CA MET A 399 -3.62 9.73 31.64
C MET A 399 -3.63 9.29 33.11
N SER A 400 -3.74 7.98 33.38
CA SER A 400 -3.70 7.44 34.75
C SER A 400 -2.32 7.52 35.43
N SER A 401 -1.25 7.62 34.63
CA SER A 401 0.14 7.63 35.08
C SER A 401 0.73 9.04 35.06
N ARG A 402 0.92 9.62 33.87
CA ARG A 402 1.48 10.96 33.66
C ARG A 402 0.49 12.09 33.90
N GLY A 403 -0.81 11.83 33.71
CA GLY A 403 -1.86 12.81 33.95
C GLY A 403 -2.23 12.97 35.43
N ARG A 404 -1.71 12.14 36.34
CA ARG A 404 -2.12 12.14 37.76
C ARG A 404 -1.80 13.45 38.47
N ASP A 405 -0.57 13.93 38.27
CA ASP A 405 0.00 15.07 39.01
C ASP A 405 -0.14 16.40 38.24
N LEU A 406 -0.82 16.38 37.09
CA LEU A 406 -1.09 17.56 36.28
C LEU A 406 -2.38 18.27 36.74
N ASP A 407 -2.36 19.60 36.66
CA ASP A 407 -3.55 20.44 36.84
C ASP A 407 -4.51 20.31 35.64
N ALA A 408 -5.65 21.00 35.70
CA ALA A 408 -6.68 20.89 34.66
C ALA A 408 -6.18 21.31 33.27
N GLN A 409 -5.28 22.30 33.23
CA GLN A 409 -4.71 22.81 31.99
C GLN A 409 -3.65 21.85 31.42
N GLY A 410 -2.77 21.31 32.26
CA GLY A 410 -1.79 20.31 31.88
C GLY A 410 -2.43 18.99 31.42
N LYS A 411 -3.55 18.59 32.02
CA LYS A 411 -4.34 17.43 31.54
C LYS A 411 -4.95 17.66 30.16
N ALA A 412 -5.46 18.87 29.90
CA ALA A 412 -6.02 19.22 28.60
C ALA A 412 -4.94 19.23 27.51
N LEU A 413 -3.78 19.79 27.80
CA LEU A 413 -2.63 19.78 26.88
C LEU A 413 -2.15 18.36 26.58
N LEU A 414 -2.03 17.50 27.61
CA LEU A 414 -1.63 16.10 27.43
C LEU A 414 -2.66 15.30 26.60
N LEU A 415 -3.95 15.57 26.76
CA LEU A 415 -4.98 14.94 25.93
C LEU A 415 -4.92 15.40 24.48
N GLU A 416 -4.59 16.66 24.22
CA GLU A 416 -4.42 17.19 22.87
C GLU A 416 -3.17 16.58 22.19
N ASP A 417 -2.07 16.43 22.92
CA ASP A 417 -0.87 15.71 22.44
C ASP A 417 -1.17 14.23 22.13
N LEU A 418 -1.89 13.56 23.03
CA LEU A 418 -2.31 12.17 22.85
C LEU A 418 -3.38 11.97 21.75
N ALA A 419 -4.01 13.04 21.26
CA ALA A 419 -4.89 13.00 20.10
C ALA A 419 -4.12 13.02 18.75
N SER A 420 -2.78 13.07 18.81
CA SER A 420 -1.91 12.96 17.64
C SER A 420 -2.02 11.57 16.97
N PRO A 421 -1.97 11.49 15.63
CA PRO A 421 -1.91 10.22 14.90
C PRO A 421 -0.76 9.31 15.32
N CYS A 422 0.38 9.87 15.74
CA CYS A 422 1.51 9.09 16.26
C CYS A 422 1.15 8.26 17.49
N THR A 423 0.16 8.69 18.29
CA THR A 423 -0.31 7.96 19.46
C THR A 423 -1.05 6.69 19.08
N GLU A 424 -1.81 6.72 17.99
CA GLU A 424 -2.49 5.53 17.46
C GLU A 424 -1.47 4.47 17.04
N GLU A 425 -0.41 4.87 16.34
CA GLU A 425 0.66 3.97 15.93
C GLU A 425 1.35 3.29 17.11
N VAL A 426 1.68 4.05 18.16
CA VAL A 426 2.29 3.53 19.40
C VAL A 426 1.34 2.59 20.15
N ALA A 427 0.04 2.90 20.18
CA ALA A 427 -0.96 2.07 20.83
C ALA A 427 -1.13 0.72 20.11
N VAL A 428 -1.29 0.76 18.79
CA VAL A 428 -1.36 -0.44 17.92
C VAL A 428 -0.08 -1.27 18.06
N PHE A 429 1.09 -0.63 18.14
CA PHE A 429 2.36 -1.29 18.36
C PHE A 429 2.42 -2.07 19.69
N HIS A 430 1.90 -1.47 20.77
CA HIS A 430 1.86 -2.12 22.08
C HIS A 430 0.94 -3.36 22.07
N ALA A 431 -0.23 -3.25 21.44
CA ALA A 431 -1.14 -4.37 21.26
C ALA A 431 -0.51 -5.47 20.41
N PHE A 432 0.12 -5.11 19.30
CA PHE A 432 0.90 -6.03 18.45
C PHE A 432 1.98 -6.76 19.24
N SER A 433 2.76 -6.04 20.05
CA SER A 433 3.83 -6.61 20.87
C SER A 433 3.32 -7.62 21.90
N HIS A 434 2.12 -7.41 22.45
CA HIS A 434 1.47 -8.35 23.34
C HIS A 434 1.09 -9.64 22.60
N VAL A 435 0.43 -9.54 21.45
CA VAL A 435 0.03 -10.69 20.64
C VAL A 435 1.26 -11.49 20.16
N VAL A 436 2.33 -10.81 19.74
CA VAL A 436 3.61 -11.46 19.40
C VAL A 436 4.22 -12.21 20.59
N ALA A 437 3.98 -11.79 21.83
CA ALA A 437 4.48 -12.49 23.00
C ALA A 437 3.79 -13.83 23.26
N GLU A 438 2.55 -14.00 22.81
CA GLU A 438 1.79 -15.25 22.95
C GLU A 438 2.32 -16.38 22.06
N ALA A 439 3.08 -16.05 21.01
CA ALA A 439 3.78 -17.01 20.14
C ALA A 439 4.79 -17.89 20.91
N ARG A 440 5.08 -17.56 22.18
CA ARG A 440 5.85 -18.39 23.11
C ARG A 440 5.13 -19.65 23.57
N SER A 441 3.81 -19.70 23.52
CA SER A 441 3.01 -20.83 24.03
C SER A 441 2.13 -21.47 22.97
N ALA A 442 1.85 -20.77 21.87
CA ALA A 442 0.97 -21.22 20.80
C ALA A 442 1.51 -20.77 19.43
N PHE A 443 0.82 -21.15 18.35
CA PHE A 443 0.99 -20.46 17.08
C PHE A 443 0.21 -19.16 17.09
N VAL A 444 0.82 -18.09 16.61
CA VAL A 444 0.16 -16.81 16.39
C VAL A 444 0.24 -16.51 14.90
N VAL A 445 -0.91 -16.34 14.25
CA VAL A 445 -0.99 -15.94 12.85
C VAL A 445 -1.44 -14.47 12.80
N LEU A 446 -0.60 -13.60 12.27
CA LEU A 446 -0.89 -12.19 12.10
C LEU A 446 -1.19 -11.87 10.64
N ASP A 447 -2.41 -11.43 10.39
CA ASP A 447 -2.78 -10.74 9.15
C ASP A 447 -2.36 -9.28 9.26
N THR A 448 -1.32 -8.89 8.53
CA THR A 448 -0.79 -7.53 8.64
C THR A 448 -1.58 -6.56 7.76
N ALA A 449 -1.64 -5.29 8.19
CA ALA A 449 -2.03 -4.18 7.34
C ALA A 449 -1.14 -4.09 6.06
N PRO A 450 -1.51 -3.27 5.05
CA PRO A 450 -0.70 -3.08 3.85
C PRO A 450 0.77 -2.71 4.14
N THR A 451 1.66 -3.04 3.19
CA THR A 451 3.12 -3.05 3.35
C THR A 451 3.72 -1.78 3.98
N GLY A 452 3.25 -0.58 3.60
CA GLY A 452 3.77 0.68 4.15
C GLY A 452 3.53 0.86 5.65
N HIS A 453 2.36 0.45 6.15
CA HIS A 453 2.06 0.51 7.59
C HIS A 453 2.82 -0.56 8.39
N THR A 454 3.14 -1.69 7.77
CA THR A 454 3.88 -2.75 8.46
C THR A 454 5.36 -2.40 8.60
N LEU A 455 5.95 -1.70 7.62
CA LEU A 455 7.30 -1.16 7.73
C LEU A 455 7.38 -0.05 8.79
N LEU A 456 6.37 0.82 8.86
CA LEU A 456 6.22 1.80 9.95
C LEU A 456 6.20 1.14 11.33
N LEU A 457 5.47 0.03 11.48
CA LEU A 457 5.45 -0.74 12.73
C LEU A 457 6.83 -1.36 13.02
N LEU A 458 7.55 -1.82 12.00
CA LEU A 458 8.92 -2.34 12.14
C LEU A 458 9.93 -1.23 12.47
N ASP A 459 9.81 -0.06 11.88
CA ASP A 459 10.65 1.10 12.20
C ASP A 459 10.40 1.57 13.64
N ALA A 460 9.14 1.58 14.08
CA ALA A 460 8.78 1.79 15.48
C ALA A 460 9.38 0.69 16.39
N THR A 461 9.40 -0.59 15.96
CA THR A 461 10.11 -1.64 16.70
C THR A 461 11.61 -1.35 16.79
N GLY A 462 12.21 -0.82 15.71
CA GLY A 462 13.62 -0.49 15.61
C GLY A 462 14.01 0.70 16.49
N ALA A 463 13.23 1.79 16.44
CA ALA A 463 13.42 2.98 17.27
C ALA A 463 13.28 2.62 18.77
N TYR A 464 12.26 1.84 19.14
CA TYR A 464 12.10 1.36 20.51
C TYR A 464 13.24 0.43 20.94
N HIS A 465 13.69 -0.46 20.04
CA HIS A 465 14.85 -1.31 20.30
C HIS A 465 16.10 -0.47 20.56
N ARG A 466 16.40 0.52 19.71
CA ARG A 466 17.51 1.46 19.88
C ARG A 466 17.42 2.19 21.22
N GLN A 467 16.25 2.72 21.57
CA GLN A 467 16.01 3.41 22.85
C GLN A 467 16.23 2.49 24.06
N MET A 468 15.71 1.26 24.02
CA MET A 468 15.93 0.29 25.10
C MET A 468 17.38 -0.14 25.21
N THR A 469 18.09 -0.27 24.09
CA THR A 469 19.52 -0.62 24.08
C THR A 469 20.42 0.54 24.49
N SER A 470 20.05 1.79 24.18
CA SER A 470 20.85 2.98 24.50
C SER A 470 20.73 3.43 25.96
N GLN A 471 19.61 3.12 26.62
CA GLN A 471 19.39 3.41 28.05
C GLN A 471 20.02 2.38 29.00
N LEU A 472 20.71 1.35 28.49
CA LEU A 472 21.33 0.30 29.29
C LEU A 472 22.81 0.57 29.58
N VAL A 473 23.09 0.99 30.80
CA VAL A 473 24.39 0.76 31.46
C VAL A 473 24.57 -0.77 31.64
N PRO A 474 25.78 -1.34 31.46
CA PRO A 474 26.02 -2.79 31.56
C PRO A 474 25.92 -3.28 33.01
N SER A 475 24.71 -3.36 33.56
CA SER A 475 24.48 -3.77 34.96
C SER A 475 23.16 -4.52 35.10
N GLY A 476 23.18 -5.82 34.79
CA GLY A 476 22.12 -6.77 35.14
C GLY A 476 22.15 -8.07 34.31
N PRO A 477 22.05 -9.28 34.89
CA PRO A 477 22.19 -10.56 34.20
C PRO A 477 20.89 -11.04 33.53
N GLY A 478 20.11 -10.13 32.94
CA GLY A 478 18.87 -10.45 32.22
C GLY A 478 19.00 -10.13 30.74
N ARG A 479 19.02 -11.14 29.87
CA ARG A 479 19.03 -10.95 28.40
C ARG A 479 17.64 -10.45 27.96
N ILE A 480 17.48 -9.14 27.80
CA ILE A 480 16.23 -8.53 27.32
C ILE A 480 16.02 -8.96 25.86
N VAL A 481 14.89 -9.60 25.57
CA VAL A 481 14.49 -9.98 24.21
C VAL A 481 13.41 -9.02 23.74
N THR A 482 13.80 -8.08 22.88
CA THR A 482 12.87 -7.11 22.28
C THR A 482 11.96 -7.79 21.24
N PRO A 483 10.81 -7.18 20.89
CA PRO A 483 9.96 -7.67 19.80
C PRO A 483 10.73 -7.83 18.49
N LEU A 484 11.59 -6.86 18.12
CA LEU A 484 12.41 -6.93 16.90
C LEU A 484 13.32 -8.16 16.87
N MET A 485 14.00 -8.47 17.98
CA MET A 485 14.86 -9.67 18.05
C MET A 485 14.07 -10.97 17.83
N ARG A 486 12.78 -11.01 18.19
CA ARG A 486 11.91 -12.17 17.91
C ARG A 486 11.49 -12.22 16.46
N LEU A 487 11.21 -11.07 15.85
CA LEU A 487 10.88 -10.97 14.44
C LEU A 487 12.04 -11.42 13.55
N GLN A 488 13.28 -11.12 13.96
CA GLN A 488 14.50 -11.53 13.27
C GLN A 488 14.88 -13.01 13.49
N ASP A 489 14.31 -13.69 14.49
CA ASP A 489 14.62 -15.10 14.76
C ASP A 489 13.84 -16.02 13.80
N PRO A 490 14.51 -16.69 12.83
CA PRO A 490 13.84 -17.52 11.83
C PRO A 490 13.27 -18.83 12.41
N THR A 491 13.70 -19.23 13.61
CA THR A 491 13.13 -20.40 14.29
C THR A 491 11.79 -20.08 14.95
N HIS A 492 11.62 -18.82 15.35
CA HIS A 492 10.44 -18.32 16.03
C HIS A 492 9.43 -17.67 15.07
N THR A 493 9.90 -16.85 14.13
CA THR A 493 9.08 -16.06 13.22
C THR A 493 9.20 -16.57 11.79
N LYS A 494 8.06 -16.75 11.13
CA LYS A 494 7.96 -17.11 9.72
C LYS A 494 7.16 -16.03 9.00
N VAL A 495 7.84 -15.21 8.21
CA VAL A 495 7.19 -14.19 7.37
C VAL A 495 6.82 -14.80 6.02
N ILE A 496 5.54 -14.70 5.65
CA ILE A 496 4.97 -15.21 4.41
C ILE A 496 4.58 -14.03 3.53
N LEU A 497 5.22 -13.88 2.38
CA LEU A 497 4.91 -12.84 1.41
C LEU A 497 3.83 -13.32 0.44
N VAL A 498 2.71 -12.61 0.38
CA VAL A 498 1.60 -12.90 -0.51
C VAL A 498 1.64 -11.95 -1.70
N THR A 499 1.53 -12.51 -2.89
CA THR A 499 1.48 -11.76 -4.14
C THR A 499 0.46 -12.35 -5.12
N LEU A 500 0.26 -11.69 -6.26
CA LEU A 500 -0.51 -12.17 -7.41
C LEU A 500 0.47 -12.50 -8.55
N PRO A 501 0.13 -13.39 -9.49
CA PRO A 501 0.98 -13.69 -10.64
C PRO A 501 0.93 -12.57 -11.70
N GLU A 502 1.23 -11.33 -11.30
CA GLU A 502 1.21 -10.13 -12.12
C GLU A 502 2.48 -9.31 -11.86
N THR A 503 2.96 -8.57 -12.86
CA THR A 503 4.26 -7.88 -12.82
C THR A 503 4.40 -6.93 -11.63
N THR A 504 3.43 -6.01 -11.44
CA THR A 504 3.47 -5.03 -10.35
C THR A 504 3.38 -5.68 -8.98
N PRO A 505 2.40 -6.56 -8.66
CA PRO A 505 2.38 -7.27 -7.38
C PRO A 505 3.65 -8.07 -7.06
N VAL A 506 4.30 -8.69 -8.06
CA VAL A 506 5.56 -9.41 -7.84
C VAL A 506 6.71 -8.46 -7.53
N SER A 507 6.86 -7.37 -8.30
CA SER A 507 7.89 -6.34 -8.05
C SER A 507 7.69 -5.67 -6.68
N GLU A 508 6.44 -5.36 -6.31
CA GLU A 508 6.10 -4.81 -5.00
C GLU A 508 6.44 -5.75 -3.84
N ALA A 509 6.17 -7.05 -4.00
CA ALA A 509 6.53 -8.05 -3.00
C ALA A 509 8.05 -8.23 -2.90
N ALA A 510 8.79 -8.04 -4.00
CA ALA A 510 10.25 -8.10 -4.02
C ALA A 510 10.86 -6.91 -3.27
N SER A 511 10.36 -5.70 -3.53
CA SER A 511 10.76 -4.50 -2.77
C SER A 511 10.48 -4.66 -1.28
N LEU A 512 9.29 -5.16 -0.89
CA LEU A 512 9.00 -5.45 0.53
C LEU A 512 9.97 -6.49 1.12
N GLN A 513 10.35 -7.51 0.35
CA GLN A 513 11.35 -8.49 0.80
C GLN A 513 12.70 -7.82 1.08
N ASP A 514 13.13 -6.90 0.23
CA ASP A 514 14.38 -6.18 0.41
C ASP A 514 14.32 -5.27 1.65
N ASP A 515 13.18 -4.62 1.91
CA ASP A 515 12.95 -3.83 3.13
C ASP A 515 13.03 -4.68 4.40
N LEU A 516 12.39 -5.86 4.38
CA LEU A 516 12.47 -6.81 5.49
C LEU A 516 13.91 -7.28 5.73
N ARG A 517 14.67 -7.53 4.65
CA ARG A 517 16.09 -7.89 4.73
C ARG A 517 16.94 -6.76 5.31
N ARG A 518 16.67 -5.51 4.93
CA ARG A 518 17.31 -4.32 5.54
C ARG A 518 17.06 -4.29 7.06
N ALA A 519 15.88 -4.72 7.50
CA ALA A 519 15.53 -4.87 8.93
C ALA A 519 16.03 -6.19 9.57
N GLY A 520 16.80 -7.02 8.86
CA GLY A 520 17.32 -8.30 9.37
C GLY A 520 16.29 -9.42 9.47
N VAL A 521 15.14 -9.29 8.79
CA VAL A 521 14.05 -10.27 8.76
C VAL A 521 14.05 -10.95 7.38
N GLU A 522 14.37 -12.24 7.33
CA GLU A 522 14.32 -13.00 6.08
C GLU A 522 12.94 -13.65 5.88
N PRO A 523 12.25 -13.42 4.75
CA PRO A 523 11.01 -14.11 4.46
C PRO A 523 11.17 -15.63 4.40
N TYR A 524 10.24 -16.35 5.04
CA TYR A 524 10.24 -17.81 5.06
C TYR A 524 9.86 -18.41 3.69
N GLY A 525 8.92 -17.76 3.00
CA GLY A 525 8.43 -18.17 1.68
C GLY A 525 7.41 -17.21 1.09
N TRP A 526 7.08 -17.42 -0.18
CA TRP A 526 6.10 -16.65 -0.94
C TRP A 526 4.87 -17.50 -1.28
N VAL A 527 3.70 -16.89 -1.25
CA VAL A 527 2.44 -17.49 -1.73
C VAL A 527 1.92 -16.67 -2.90
N ILE A 528 1.87 -17.30 -4.08
CA ILE A 528 1.28 -16.74 -5.29
C ILE A 528 -0.21 -17.07 -5.28
N ASN A 529 -1.04 -16.08 -5.00
CA ASN A 529 -2.48 -16.25 -4.83
C ASN A 529 -3.26 -15.98 -6.13
N LYS A 530 -4.48 -16.49 -6.20
CA LYS A 530 -5.45 -16.27 -7.29
C LYS A 530 -4.91 -16.58 -8.69
N SER A 531 -4.05 -17.60 -8.83
CA SER A 531 -3.54 -17.96 -10.16
C SER A 531 -4.62 -18.62 -11.02
N LEU A 532 -4.81 -18.10 -12.23
CA LEU A 532 -5.67 -18.69 -13.25
C LEU A 532 -5.00 -19.90 -13.94
N THR A 533 -3.67 -19.95 -13.92
CA THR A 533 -2.88 -21.03 -14.54
C THR A 533 -3.24 -22.41 -13.98
N VAL A 534 -3.62 -22.47 -12.70
CA VAL A 534 -4.06 -23.71 -12.04
C VAL A 534 -5.60 -23.85 -11.95
N ALA A 535 -6.36 -22.90 -12.51
CA ALA A 535 -7.82 -22.89 -12.47
C ALA A 535 -8.48 -23.63 -13.66
N GLY A 536 -7.75 -23.88 -14.75
CA GLY A 536 -8.20 -24.72 -15.86
C GLY A 536 -9.09 -24.05 -16.92
N THR A 537 -9.04 -22.72 -17.04
CA THR A 537 -9.77 -21.95 -18.05
C THR A 537 -9.32 -22.26 -19.49
N ARG A 538 -10.27 -22.19 -20.43
CA ARG A 538 -10.10 -22.35 -21.87
C ARG A 538 -10.46 -21.08 -22.66
N ASP A 539 -11.00 -20.07 -22.00
CA ASP A 539 -11.34 -18.78 -22.61
C ASP A 539 -10.13 -18.16 -23.33
N PRO A 540 -10.31 -17.67 -24.57
CA PRO A 540 -9.20 -17.19 -25.39
C PRO A 540 -8.49 -15.97 -24.78
N LEU A 541 -9.20 -15.06 -24.12
CA LEU A 541 -8.60 -13.88 -23.50
C LEU A 541 -7.84 -14.27 -22.23
N LEU A 542 -8.41 -15.14 -21.40
CA LEU A 542 -7.73 -15.63 -20.19
C LEU A 542 -6.48 -16.45 -20.54
N ARG A 543 -6.50 -17.23 -21.63
CA ARG A 543 -5.32 -17.97 -22.13
C ARG A 543 -4.14 -17.07 -22.45
N LEU A 544 -4.37 -15.88 -23.02
CA LEU A 544 -3.30 -14.92 -23.28
C LEU A 544 -2.67 -14.43 -21.97
N ARG A 545 -3.49 -14.23 -20.93
CA ARG A 545 -3.01 -13.85 -19.58
C ARG A 545 -2.24 -14.97 -18.88
N LEU A 546 -2.55 -16.25 -19.16
CA LEU A 546 -1.80 -17.37 -18.56
C LEU A 546 -0.31 -17.33 -18.92
N ALA A 547 0.05 -16.88 -20.12
CA ALA A 547 1.45 -16.73 -20.51
C ALA A 547 2.18 -15.70 -19.64
N ALA A 548 1.54 -14.56 -19.38
CA ALA A 548 2.08 -13.54 -18.48
C ALA A 548 2.19 -14.04 -17.03
N GLU A 549 1.17 -14.74 -16.53
CA GLU A 549 1.21 -15.36 -15.19
C GLU A 549 2.41 -16.30 -15.04
N ARG A 550 2.66 -17.16 -16.04
CA ARG A 550 3.76 -18.13 -16.03
C ARG A 550 5.12 -17.44 -15.93
N THR A 551 5.32 -16.34 -16.65
CA THR A 551 6.55 -15.54 -16.56
C THR A 551 6.78 -15.02 -15.15
N GLN A 552 5.73 -14.50 -14.50
CA GLN A 552 5.85 -13.97 -13.14
C GLN A 552 6.00 -15.09 -12.09
N ILE A 553 5.32 -16.23 -12.28
CA ILE A 553 5.51 -17.41 -11.44
C ILE A 553 6.97 -17.89 -11.52
N ALA A 554 7.53 -17.99 -12.73
CA ALA A 554 8.92 -18.37 -12.93
C ALA A 554 9.89 -17.35 -12.30
N ARG A 555 9.60 -16.05 -12.38
CA ARG A 555 10.39 -14.99 -11.71
C ARG A 555 10.42 -15.18 -10.19
N VAL A 556 9.29 -15.53 -9.58
CA VAL A 556 9.23 -15.83 -8.14
C VAL A 556 10.03 -17.10 -7.80
N GLN A 557 9.82 -18.17 -8.56
CA GLN A 557 10.44 -19.49 -8.32
C GLN A 557 11.96 -19.50 -8.54
N ASN A 558 12.45 -18.79 -9.56
CA ASN A 558 13.85 -18.89 -10.02
C ASN A 558 14.74 -17.73 -9.56
N GLY A 559 14.21 -16.75 -8.82
CA GLY A 559 14.99 -15.56 -8.47
C GLY A 559 14.63 -14.85 -7.16
N LEU A 560 13.37 -14.90 -6.72
CA LEU A 560 12.93 -14.08 -5.58
C LEU A 560 12.73 -14.89 -4.29
N ALA A 561 12.13 -16.08 -4.38
CA ALA A 561 11.70 -16.83 -3.21
C ALA A 561 12.48 -18.14 -3.03
N ARG A 562 12.96 -18.40 -1.81
CA ARG A 562 13.55 -19.72 -1.45
C ARG A 562 12.52 -20.84 -1.40
N ARG A 563 11.28 -20.48 -1.05
CA ARG A 563 10.11 -21.36 -1.01
C ARG A 563 8.97 -20.61 -1.67
N ALA A 564 8.34 -21.23 -2.66
CA ALA A 564 7.19 -20.68 -3.35
C ALA A 564 6.04 -21.68 -3.27
N PHE A 565 4.84 -21.17 -3.05
CA PHE A 565 3.60 -21.92 -2.99
C PHE A 565 2.57 -21.23 -3.89
N ILE A 566 1.60 -21.99 -4.39
CA ILE A 566 0.57 -21.47 -5.28
C ILE A 566 -0.84 -21.79 -4.78
N VAL A 567 -1.75 -20.82 -4.96
CA VAL A 567 -3.17 -20.99 -4.68
C VAL A 567 -3.96 -20.58 -5.91
N GLY A 568 -4.82 -21.49 -6.37
CA GLY A 568 -5.65 -21.28 -7.55
C GLY A 568 -6.76 -20.28 -7.33
N TRP A 569 -7.15 -19.59 -8.40
CA TRP A 569 -8.34 -18.76 -8.41
C TRP A 569 -9.60 -19.58 -8.11
N ARG A 570 -10.52 -19.01 -7.32
CA ARG A 570 -11.82 -19.62 -6.97
C ARG A 570 -12.92 -18.58 -7.18
N SER A 571 -14.04 -19.04 -7.75
CA SER A 571 -15.25 -18.24 -8.00
C SER A 571 -16.07 -17.94 -6.77
N LYS A 572 -15.89 -18.70 -5.69
CA LYS A 572 -16.48 -18.39 -4.40
C LYS A 572 -15.35 -17.97 -3.47
N PRO A 573 -15.44 -16.78 -2.84
CA PRO A 573 -14.53 -16.42 -1.76
C PRO A 573 -14.55 -17.55 -0.72
N PRO A 574 -13.39 -18.07 -0.30
CA PRO A 574 -13.31 -19.17 0.65
C PRO A 574 -13.65 -18.65 2.06
N VAL A 575 -14.96 -18.53 2.31
CA VAL A 575 -15.55 -18.03 3.54
C VAL A 575 -16.08 -19.23 4.32
N GLY A 576 -15.79 -19.25 5.62
CA GLY A 576 -16.14 -20.33 6.52
C GLY A 576 -15.04 -21.39 6.65
N VAL A 577 -15.04 -22.07 7.79
CA VAL A 577 -14.01 -23.05 8.16
C VAL A 577 -13.89 -24.17 7.11
N GLU A 578 -14.99 -24.63 6.52
CA GLU A 578 -14.96 -25.71 5.53
C GLU A 578 -14.23 -25.32 4.24
N GLU A 579 -14.52 -24.13 3.70
CA GLU A 579 -13.87 -23.63 2.48
C GLU A 579 -12.41 -23.28 2.70
N LEU A 580 -12.05 -22.78 3.89
CA LEU A 580 -10.66 -22.52 4.29
C LEU A 580 -9.86 -23.82 4.49
N ARG A 581 -10.50 -24.89 4.97
CA ARG A 581 -9.88 -26.23 5.06
C ARG A 581 -9.58 -26.84 3.69
N ALA A 582 -10.34 -26.48 2.65
CA ALA A 582 -10.05 -26.94 1.29
C ALA A 582 -8.77 -26.29 0.73
N LEU A 583 -8.31 -25.18 1.32
CA LEU A 583 -7.05 -24.53 0.96
C LEU A 583 -5.84 -25.05 1.75
N SER A 584 -6.02 -25.79 2.86
CA SER A 584 -4.95 -25.99 3.87
C SER A 584 -4.88 -27.35 4.60
#